data_AF-A0A2V6PHI9-F1
#
_entry.id   AF-A0A2V6PHI9-F1
#
_cell.length_a   1.000
_cell.length_b   1.000
_cell.length_c   1.000
_cell.angle_alpha   90.00
_cell.angle_beta   90.00
_cell.angle_gamma   90.00
#
_symmetry.space_group_name_H-M   'P 1'
#
loop_
_entity.id
_entity.type
_entity.pdbx_description
1 polymer ?
#
loop_
_entity_poly.entity_id
_entity_poly.type
_entity_poly.pdbx_seq_one_letter_code
_entity_poly.pdbx_strand_id
1 'polypeptide(L)'
;QLLLTQARSDAIAASAAAAALKATSPLNEISSSMTLGPGVYDLSSINLNHETLTLNGAGDYTFNVSGGMVFNTGRVVLTGGATEANVLFNVTGTKSVAFTGGGNDSELHGIILAPDAKVQLSPGLIVGEIIGGLDISIVSGAKVQGVEKEKKQHKVPDTGSSLLLMTLGLGFLASAKRKFLA
;
A
#
# COMPACT_ATOMS: atom_id res chain seq x y z
N GLN A 1 -15.92 16.25 4.17
CA GLN A 1 -14.75 16.44 5.05
C GLN A 1 -14.58 15.30 6.08
N LEU A 2 -15.67 14.74 6.62
CA LEU A 2 -15.63 13.58 7.53
C LEU A 2 -14.76 12.40 7.04
N LEU A 3 -14.85 12.06 5.74
CA LEU A 3 -14.04 10.99 5.15
C LEU A 3 -12.53 11.23 5.28
N LEU A 4 -12.06 12.47 5.13
CA LEU A 4 -10.64 12.81 5.22
C LEU A 4 -10.17 12.85 6.68
N THR A 5 -11.03 13.30 7.59
CA THR A 5 -10.78 13.20 9.03
C THR A 5 -10.67 11.74 9.48
N GLN A 6 -11.56 10.88 8.98
CA GLN A 6 -11.50 9.45 9.26
C GLN A 6 -10.23 8.82 8.69
N ALA A 7 -9.89 9.09 7.43
CA ALA A 7 -8.66 8.57 6.82
C ALA A 7 -7.40 8.97 7.60
N ARG A 8 -7.35 10.21 8.11
CA ARG A 8 -6.27 10.66 9.00
C ARG A 8 -6.25 9.87 10.31
N SER A 9 -7.42 9.70 10.94
CA SER A 9 -7.53 8.92 12.18
C SER A 9 -7.09 7.47 11.98
N ASP A 10 -7.48 6.87 10.86
CA ASP A 10 -7.15 5.49 10.50
C ASP A 10 -5.65 5.33 10.27
N ALA A 11 -5.00 6.29 9.60
CA ALA A 11 -3.54 6.27 9.40
C ALA A 11 -2.78 6.34 10.73
N ILE A 12 -3.20 7.21 11.66
CA ILE A 12 -2.58 7.32 12.98
C ILE A 12 -2.82 6.04 13.79
N ALA A 13 -4.03 5.49 13.78
CA ALA A 13 -4.37 4.26 14.47
C ALA A 13 -3.60 3.05 13.91
N ALA A 14 -3.47 2.96 12.59
CA ALA A 14 -2.68 1.92 11.92
C ALA A 14 -1.20 2.00 12.32
N SER A 15 -0.62 3.21 12.38
CA SER A 15 0.77 3.41 12.78
C SER A 15 0.99 2.99 14.24
N ALA A 16 0.08 3.37 15.13
CA ALA A 16 0.12 2.96 16.54
C ALA A 16 -0.05 1.44 16.71
N ALA A 17 -0.95 0.82 15.95
CA ALA A 17 -1.19 -0.62 15.98
C ALA A 17 0.04 -1.41 15.48
N ALA A 18 0.66 -0.97 14.39
CA ALA A 18 1.88 -1.58 13.86
C ALA A 18 3.06 -1.43 14.84
N ALA A 19 3.20 -0.26 15.47
CA ALA A 19 4.23 0.01 16.49
C ALA A 19 4.06 -0.82 17.77
N ALA A 20 2.84 -1.30 18.06
CA ALA A 20 2.56 -2.16 19.20
C ALA A 20 2.87 -3.64 18.95
N LEU A 21 3.16 -4.03 17.70
CA LEU A 21 3.55 -5.40 17.37
C LEU A 21 4.91 -5.72 18.01
N LYS A 22 5.05 -6.94 18.54
CA LYS A 22 6.30 -7.39 19.14
C LYS A 22 7.32 -7.70 18.04
N ALA A 23 8.49 -7.08 18.10
CA ALA A 23 9.61 -7.41 17.22
C ALA A 23 9.95 -8.90 17.25
N THR A 24 10.18 -9.46 16.06
CA THR A 24 10.55 -10.86 15.84
C THR A 24 12.06 -11.02 15.58
N SER A 25 12.79 -9.91 15.47
CA SER A 25 14.22 -9.86 15.17
C SER A 25 14.93 -8.87 16.10
N PRO A 26 16.20 -9.13 16.49
CA PRO A 26 17.02 -8.17 17.23
C PRO A 26 17.65 -7.09 16.33
N LEU A 27 17.44 -7.16 15.02
CA LEU A 27 17.98 -6.18 14.06
C LEU A 27 17.45 -4.78 14.38
N ASN A 28 18.35 -3.81 14.49
CA ASN A 28 18.05 -2.43 14.91
C ASN A 28 18.37 -1.38 13.83
N GLU A 29 19.03 -1.75 12.74
CA GLU A 29 19.31 -0.88 11.60
C GLU A 29 19.45 -1.71 10.32
N ILE A 30 19.22 -1.08 9.17
CA ILE A 30 19.52 -1.66 7.85
C ILE A 30 20.38 -0.66 7.10
N SER A 31 21.66 -0.99 6.90
CA SER A 31 22.64 -0.12 6.26
C SER A 31 23.47 -0.80 5.16
N SER A 32 23.20 -2.09 4.90
CA SER A 32 23.89 -2.92 3.91
C SER A 32 22.92 -3.89 3.24
N SER A 33 23.32 -4.42 2.08
CA SER A 33 22.52 -5.41 1.35
C SER A 33 22.29 -6.66 2.20
N MET A 34 21.02 -7.05 2.33
CA MET A 34 20.64 -8.23 3.12
C MET A 34 19.31 -8.82 2.67
N THR A 35 19.04 -10.05 3.09
CA THR A 35 17.76 -10.73 2.85
C THR A 35 17.05 -10.98 4.17
N LEU A 36 15.78 -10.59 4.25
CA LEU A 36 14.92 -10.78 5.41
C LEU A 36 13.71 -11.65 5.07
N GLY A 37 13.32 -12.49 6.03
CA GLY A 37 12.03 -13.20 6.00
C GLY A 37 10.89 -12.34 6.53
N PRO A 38 9.64 -12.81 6.47
CA PRO A 38 8.50 -12.11 7.08
C PRO A 38 8.71 -11.91 8.59
N GLY A 39 8.23 -10.79 9.13
CA GLY A 39 8.42 -10.46 10.53
C GLY A 39 8.19 -8.99 10.87
N VAL A 40 8.41 -8.67 12.15
CA VAL A 40 8.32 -7.33 12.71
C VAL A 40 9.72 -6.89 13.13
N TYR A 41 10.13 -5.73 12.62
CA TYR A 41 11.47 -5.16 12.77
C TYR A 41 11.38 -3.77 13.38
N ASP A 42 11.92 -3.60 14.59
CA ASP A 42 12.00 -2.31 15.25
C ASP A 42 13.37 -1.69 14.97
N LEU A 43 13.38 -0.69 14.08
CA LEU A 43 14.59 -0.10 13.53
C LEU A 43 14.78 1.33 14.01
N SER A 44 16.03 1.67 14.28
CA SER A 44 16.49 3.04 14.49
C SER A 44 16.66 3.79 13.16
N SER A 45 16.98 3.09 12.07
CA SER A 45 17.08 3.69 10.74
C SER A 45 17.12 2.63 9.62
N ILE A 46 16.80 3.08 8.40
CA ILE A 46 17.08 2.38 7.15
C ILE A 46 17.90 3.34 6.29
N ASN A 47 19.10 2.93 5.87
CA ASN A 47 19.98 3.74 5.02
C ASN A 47 20.59 2.87 3.92
N LEU A 48 19.94 2.82 2.77
CA LEU A 48 20.40 2.04 1.62
C LEU A 48 21.13 2.95 0.65
N ASN A 49 22.45 2.88 0.63
CA ASN A 49 23.31 3.66 -0.27
C ASN A 49 23.99 2.74 -1.29
N HIS A 50 23.39 2.58 -2.46
CA HIS A 50 23.74 1.53 -3.44
C HIS A 50 23.51 0.09 -2.93
N GLU A 51 22.68 -0.07 -1.91
CA GLU A 51 22.40 -1.34 -1.26
C GLU A 51 21.00 -1.87 -1.60
N THR A 52 20.82 -3.19 -1.52
CA THR A 52 19.55 -3.86 -1.78
C THR A 52 19.06 -4.66 -0.57
N LEU A 53 17.90 -4.29 -0.04
CA LEU A 53 17.14 -5.08 0.90
C LEU A 53 16.20 -6.04 0.14
N THR A 54 16.41 -7.34 0.29
CA THR A 54 15.56 -8.37 -0.32
C THR A 54 14.59 -8.92 0.73
N LEU A 55 13.29 -8.84 0.46
CA LEU A 55 12.25 -9.43 1.31
C LEU A 55 11.82 -10.75 0.69
N ASN A 56 12.21 -11.86 1.32
CA ASN A 56 12.04 -13.18 0.77
C ASN A 56 11.10 -14.05 1.62
N GLY A 57 10.00 -14.48 1.01
CA GLY A 57 9.01 -15.36 1.62
C GLY A 57 7.60 -14.75 1.67
N ALA A 58 6.59 -15.60 1.55
CA ALA A 58 5.22 -15.19 1.74
C ALA A 58 4.95 -14.88 3.22
N GLY A 59 4.39 -13.70 3.51
CA GLY A 59 4.02 -13.28 4.85
C GLY A 59 3.99 -11.76 4.97
N ASP A 60 3.80 -11.29 6.21
CA ASP A 60 3.75 -9.87 6.52
C ASP A 60 5.12 -9.35 6.98
N TYR A 61 5.48 -8.17 6.49
CA TYR A 61 6.70 -7.46 6.84
C TYR A 61 6.30 -6.12 7.44
N THR A 62 6.62 -5.90 8.72
CA THR A 62 6.39 -4.61 9.38
C THR A 62 7.73 -4.05 9.86
N PHE A 63 8.12 -2.91 9.31
CA PHE A 63 9.30 -2.15 9.73
C PHE A 63 8.84 -0.94 10.53
N ASN A 64 8.97 -0.97 11.85
CA ASN A 64 8.73 0.17 12.72
C ASN A 64 10.02 1.00 12.81
N VAL A 65 10.08 2.12 12.08
CA VAL A 65 11.29 2.93 11.95
C VAL A 65 11.15 4.20 12.79
N SER A 66 11.90 4.25 13.90
CA SER A 66 11.89 5.38 14.84
C SER A 66 12.79 6.55 14.41
N GLY A 67 13.76 6.30 13.53
CA GLY A 67 14.57 7.34 12.90
C GLY A 67 14.18 7.58 11.45
N GLY A 68 15.18 7.84 10.62
CA GLY A 68 14.98 8.20 9.21
C GLY A 68 15.10 7.00 8.29
N MET A 69 14.51 7.14 7.10
CA MET A 69 14.73 6.23 5.98
C MET A 69 15.39 7.00 4.84
N VAL A 70 16.53 6.51 4.35
CA VAL A 70 17.27 7.13 3.25
C VAL A 70 17.59 6.08 2.20
N PHE A 71 17.21 6.36 0.97
CA PHE A 71 17.50 5.54 -0.20
C PHE A 71 18.30 6.39 -1.17
N ASN A 72 19.60 6.13 -1.27
CA ASN A 72 20.47 6.75 -2.26
C ASN A 72 20.91 5.68 -3.27
N THR A 73 20.20 5.57 -4.39
CA THR A 73 20.29 4.41 -5.29
C THR A 73 20.03 3.08 -4.53
N GLY A 74 19.17 3.14 -3.51
CA GLY A 74 18.87 2.04 -2.61
C GLY A 74 17.58 1.32 -2.99
N ARG A 75 17.54 -0.01 -2.86
CA ARG A 75 16.45 -0.84 -3.38
C ARG A 75 15.83 -1.72 -2.31
N VAL A 76 14.50 -1.80 -2.26
CA VAL A 76 13.76 -2.86 -1.57
C VAL A 76 13.09 -3.71 -2.63
N VAL A 77 13.44 -4.99 -2.71
CA VAL A 77 12.90 -5.92 -3.71
C VAL A 77 12.21 -7.09 -3.03
N LEU A 78 11.18 -7.62 -3.68
CA LEU A 78 10.36 -8.71 -3.15
C LEU A 78 10.65 -10.02 -3.90
N THR A 79 10.81 -11.12 -3.16
CA THR A 79 11.00 -12.46 -3.71
C THR A 79 10.24 -13.50 -2.89
N GLY A 80 10.15 -14.73 -3.40
CA GLY A 80 9.64 -15.86 -2.61
C GLY A 80 8.17 -15.73 -2.17
N GLY A 81 7.35 -14.95 -2.87
CA GLY A 81 5.93 -14.76 -2.57
C GLY A 81 5.59 -13.55 -1.70
N ALA A 82 6.57 -12.71 -1.36
CA ALA A 82 6.29 -11.39 -0.79
C ALA A 82 5.54 -10.50 -1.82
N THR A 83 4.61 -9.67 -1.34
CA THR A 83 3.86 -8.71 -2.17
C THR A 83 3.84 -7.34 -1.50
N GLU A 84 3.74 -6.27 -2.28
CA GLU A 84 3.77 -4.88 -1.80
C GLU A 84 2.69 -4.61 -0.76
N ALA A 85 1.53 -5.28 -0.89
CA ALA A 85 0.41 -5.13 0.04
C ALA A 85 0.72 -5.64 1.46
N ASN A 86 1.71 -6.53 1.62
CA ASN A 86 2.08 -7.12 2.90
C ASN A 86 3.35 -6.50 3.48
N VAL A 87 3.89 -5.45 2.86
CA VAL A 87 5.12 -4.78 3.30
C VAL A 87 4.78 -3.39 3.79
N LEU A 88 4.91 -3.17 5.11
CA LEU A 88 4.64 -1.91 5.77
C LEU A 88 5.94 -1.31 6.34
N PHE A 89 6.28 -0.11 5.88
CA PHE A 89 7.27 0.77 6.48
C PHE A 89 6.57 1.82 7.33
N ASN A 90 6.41 1.51 8.61
CA ASN A 90 5.78 2.36 9.61
C ASN A 90 6.82 3.30 10.24
N VAL A 91 6.83 4.57 9.82
CA VAL A 91 7.71 5.60 10.37
C VAL A 91 7.09 6.14 11.65
N THR A 92 7.61 5.70 12.79
CA THR A 92 7.15 6.09 14.12
C THR A 92 7.85 7.34 14.65
N GLY A 93 8.97 7.73 14.03
CA GLY A 93 9.69 8.96 14.31
C GLY A 93 9.23 10.15 13.48
N THR A 94 9.92 11.27 13.67
CA THR A 94 9.69 12.53 12.93
C THR A 94 10.72 12.79 11.84
N LYS A 95 11.74 11.94 11.73
CA LYS A 95 12.79 12.07 10.70
C LYS A 95 12.22 11.72 9.33
N SER A 96 12.64 12.48 8.32
CA SER A 96 12.12 12.32 6.98
C SER A 96 12.48 10.99 6.33
N VAL A 97 11.61 10.58 5.41
CA VAL A 97 11.89 9.56 4.39
C VAL A 97 12.42 10.28 3.16
N ALA A 98 13.59 9.89 2.67
CA ALA A 98 14.26 10.54 1.55
C ALA A 98 14.73 9.52 0.51
N PHE A 99 14.36 9.76 -0.74
CA PHE A 99 14.85 9.03 -1.91
C PHE A 99 15.65 9.99 -2.79
N THR A 100 16.88 9.60 -3.11
CA THR A 100 17.80 10.31 -4.00
C THR A 100 18.43 9.34 -5.00
N GLY A 101 18.85 9.82 -6.17
CA GLY A 101 19.51 8.99 -7.18
C GLY A 101 19.33 9.51 -8.60
N GLY A 102 19.65 8.69 -9.60
CA GLY A 102 19.27 8.92 -10.99
C GLY A 102 18.05 8.07 -11.35
N GLY A 103 17.09 8.61 -12.10
CA GLY A 103 15.94 7.83 -12.60
C GLY A 103 15.16 7.06 -11.52
N ASN A 104 14.98 5.76 -11.71
CA ASN A 104 14.27 4.87 -10.79
C ASN A 104 15.25 3.98 -9.98
N ASP A 105 16.48 4.43 -9.77
CA ASP A 105 17.51 3.61 -9.12
C ASP A 105 17.24 3.42 -7.61
N SER A 106 16.59 4.40 -6.98
CA SER A 106 16.01 4.25 -5.65
C SER A 106 14.58 3.73 -5.76
N GLU A 107 14.35 2.52 -5.25
CA GLU A 107 13.12 1.76 -5.46
C GLU A 107 12.64 1.14 -4.14
N LEU A 108 11.36 1.30 -3.82
CA LEU A 108 10.74 0.65 -2.68
C LEU A 108 9.44 -0.04 -3.10
N HIS A 109 9.36 -1.33 -2.80
CA HIS A 109 8.15 -2.13 -2.91
C HIS A 109 7.50 -2.24 -1.53
N GLY A 110 6.32 -1.64 -1.37
CA GLY A 110 5.59 -1.61 -0.10
C GLY A 110 4.85 -0.31 0.18
N ILE A 111 4.30 -0.24 1.39
CA ILE A 111 3.51 0.88 1.90
C ILE A 111 4.37 1.70 2.85
N ILE A 112 4.49 3.00 2.61
CA ILE A 112 5.09 3.94 3.56
C ILE A 112 3.98 4.59 4.38
N LEU A 113 3.99 4.38 5.69
CA LEU A 113 3.09 5.01 6.63
C LEU A 113 3.90 5.96 7.53
N ALA A 114 3.76 7.26 7.30
CA ALA A 114 4.55 8.31 7.95
C ALA A 114 3.64 9.45 8.45
N PRO A 115 2.81 9.21 9.48
CA PRO A 115 1.84 10.19 9.96
C PRO A 115 2.48 11.47 10.50
N ASP A 116 3.71 11.38 11.03
CA ASP A 116 4.41 12.51 11.66
C ASP A 116 5.75 12.86 10.98
N ALA A 117 5.97 12.36 9.76
CA ALA A 117 7.21 12.59 9.02
C ALA A 117 6.97 13.09 7.59
N LYS A 118 7.98 13.78 7.04
CA LYS A 118 7.99 14.20 5.64
C LYS A 118 8.45 13.05 4.74
N VAL A 119 7.89 12.98 3.54
CA VAL A 119 8.28 12.01 2.51
C VAL A 119 8.77 12.76 1.28
N GLN A 120 10.02 12.53 0.88
CA GLN A 120 10.69 13.26 -0.20
C GLN A 120 11.22 12.27 -1.25
N LEU A 121 10.70 12.35 -2.47
CA LEU A 121 11.14 11.54 -3.61
C LEU A 121 11.80 12.43 -4.66
N SER A 122 13.11 12.28 -4.88
CA SER A 122 13.87 13.09 -5.84
C SER A 122 15.11 12.40 -6.43
N PRO A 123 14.98 11.65 -7.53
CA PRO A 123 13.82 10.85 -7.91
C PRO A 123 13.76 9.55 -7.08
N GLY A 124 12.64 8.83 -7.21
CA GLY A 124 12.46 7.52 -6.60
C GLY A 124 11.21 6.84 -7.16
N LEU A 125 11.20 5.51 -7.13
CA LEU A 125 10.04 4.68 -7.47
C LEU A 125 9.50 4.04 -6.19
N ILE A 126 8.20 4.23 -5.94
CA ILE A 126 7.46 3.44 -4.96
C ILE A 126 6.43 2.60 -5.71
N VAL A 127 6.55 1.29 -5.58
CA VAL A 127 5.51 0.34 -5.98
C VAL A 127 4.74 -0.01 -4.72
N GLY A 128 3.59 0.63 -4.53
CA GLY A 128 2.79 0.56 -3.33
C GLY A 128 2.09 1.89 -3.03
N GLU A 129 2.10 2.29 -1.76
CA GLU A 129 1.33 3.43 -1.27
C GLU A 129 2.19 4.36 -0.40
N ILE A 130 1.85 5.64 -0.39
CA ILE A 130 2.39 6.63 0.55
C ILE A 130 1.23 7.21 1.35
N ILE A 131 1.32 7.08 2.68
CA ILE A 131 0.41 7.69 3.63
C ILE A 131 1.25 8.61 4.52
N GLY A 132 1.36 9.88 4.15
CA GLY A 132 2.10 10.90 4.90
C GLY A 132 1.16 11.87 5.61
N GLY A 133 1.51 12.31 6.82
CA GLY A 133 0.77 13.35 7.54
C GLY A 133 1.42 14.74 7.50
N LEU A 134 2.68 14.84 7.06
CA LEU A 134 3.36 16.10 6.73
C LEU A 134 3.54 16.23 5.20
N ASP A 135 4.48 17.07 4.77
CA ASP A 135 4.76 17.30 3.35
C ASP A 135 5.17 16.00 2.63
N ILE A 136 4.52 15.75 1.49
CA ILE A 136 4.93 14.75 0.50
C ILE A 136 5.44 15.50 -0.73
N SER A 137 6.73 15.39 -1.02
CA SER A 137 7.37 16.00 -2.19
C SER A 137 7.72 14.92 -3.22
N ILE A 138 7.23 15.06 -4.45
CA ILE A 138 7.47 14.15 -5.57
C ILE A 138 8.02 14.99 -6.72
N VAL A 139 9.31 14.86 -7.00
CA VAL A 139 10.02 15.70 -7.99
C VAL A 139 10.96 14.86 -8.86
N SER A 140 11.58 15.50 -9.86
CA SER A 140 12.67 14.92 -10.66
C SER A 140 12.31 13.63 -11.43
N GLY A 141 11.02 13.39 -11.68
CA GLY A 141 10.53 12.19 -12.38
C GLY A 141 10.19 11.01 -11.47
N ALA A 142 10.12 11.24 -10.16
CA ALA A 142 9.65 10.24 -9.20
C ALA A 142 8.26 9.69 -9.53
N LYS A 143 8.01 8.42 -9.18
CA LYS A 143 6.78 7.70 -9.49
C LYS A 143 6.25 6.97 -8.27
N VAL A 144 4.92 6.96 -8.13
CA VAL A 144 4.19 6.13 -7.17
C VAL A 144 3.20 5.30 -7.97
N GLN A 145 3.34 3.98 -7.91
CA GLN A 145 2.51 3.02 -8.62
C GLN A 145 1.73 2.21 -7.59
N GLY A 146 0.40 2.35 -7.58
CA GLY A 146 -0.43 1.61 -6.65
C GLY A 146 -0.30 0.10 -6.81
N VAL A 147 -0.49 -0.65 -5.73
CA VAL A 147 -0.60 -2.11 -5.79
C VAL A 147 -1.87 -2.45 -6.55
N GLU A 148 -1.78 -3.24 -7.62
CA GLU A 148 -2.98 -3.83 -8.22
C GLU A 148 -3.59 -4.78 -7.18
N LYS A 149 -4.56 -4.29 -6.40
CA LYS A 149 -5.42 -5.16 -5.59
C LYS A 149 -6.04 -6.14 -6.59
N GLU A 150 -5.80 -7.44 -6.40
CA GLU A 150 -6.49 -8.49 -7.15
C GLU A 150 -7.93 -8.04 -7.36
N LYS A 151 -8.31 -7.82 -8.62
CA LYS A 151 -9.69 -7.47 -8.95
C LYS A 151 -10.53 -8.68 -8.55
N LYS A 152 -11.04 -8.71 -7.31
CA LYS A 152 -12.26 -9.46 -7.01
C LYS A 152 -13.34 -8.82 -7.87
N GLN A 153 -13.47 -9.34 -9.10
CA GLN A 153 -14.59 -9.07 -9.96
C GLN A 153 -15.83 -9.42 -9.14
N HIS A 154 -16.50 -8.40 -8.62
CA HIS A 154 -17.93 -8.54 -8.43
C HIS A 154 -18.49 -8.70 -9.84
N LYS A 155 -18.66 -9.96 -10.30
CA LYS A 155 -19.56 -10.23 -11.40
C LYS A 155 -20.91 -9.70 -10.95
N VAL A 156 -21.27 -8.51 -11.41
CA VAL A 156 -22.67 -8.11 -11.42
C VAL A 156 -23.40 -9.25 -12.16
N PRO A 157 -24.46 -9.85 -11.58
CA PRO A 157 -25.24 -10.87 -12.26
C PRO A 157 -25.95 -10.27 -13.48
N ASP A 158 -25.22 -10.12 -14.58
CA ASP A 158 -25.77 -9.58 -15.81
C ASP A 158 -26.25 -10.70 -16.73
N THR A 159 -27.43 -10.47 -17.30
CA THR A 159 -28.17 -11.23 -18.33
C THR A 159 -29.31 -12.11 -17.81
N GLY A 160 -29.19 -12.79 -16.67
CA GLY A 160 -30.27 -13.63 -16.14
C GLY A 160 -31.46 -12.82 -15.58
N SER A 161 -31.16 -11.77 -14.81
CA SER A 161 -32.17 -11.01 -14.06
C SER A 161 -32.93 -9.99 -14.93
N SER A 162 -32.30 -9.49 -16.00
CA SER A 162 -32.93 -8.56 -16.96
C SER A 162 -33.99 -9.27 -17.82
N LEU A 163 -33.76 -10.54 -18.19
CA LEU A 163 -34.72 -11.34 -18.94
C LEU A 163 -35.95 -11.69 -18.10
N LEU A 164 -35.75 -12.04 -16.82
CA LEU A 164 -36.84 -12.38 -15.90
C LEU A 164 -37.77 -11.18 -15.62
N LEU A 165 -37.21 -9.96 -15.52
CA LEU A 165 -38.00 -8.76 -15.32
C LEU A 165 -38.79 -8.37 -16.60
N MET A 166 -38.21 -8.60 -17.78
CA MET A 166 -38.91 -8.41 -19.06
C MET A 166 -40.05 -9.41 -19.27
N THR A 167 -39.87 -10.69 -18.91
CA THR A 167 -40.94 -11.69 -19.07
C THR A 167 -42.10 -11.47 -18.10
N LEU A 168 -41.82 -11.02 -16.86
CA LEU A 168 -42.85 -10.63 -15.91
C LEU A 168 -43.62 -9.38 -16.39
N GLY A 169 -42.94 -8.40 -16.98
CA GLY A 169 -43.60 -7.21 -17.57
C GLY A 169 -44.52 -7.53 -18.75
N LEU A 170 -44.09 -8.41 -19.66
CA LEU A 170 -44.88 -8.80 -20.83
C LEU A 170 -46.07 -9.72 -20.47
N GLY A 171 -45.94 -10.56 -19.45
CA GLY A 171 -47.04 -11.40 -18.95
C GLY A 171 -48.21 -10.59 -18.35
N PHE A 172 -47.91 -9.47 -17.68
CA PHE A 172 -48.94 -8.55 -17.18
C PHE A 172 -49.63 -7.75 -18.29
N LEU A 173 -48.92 -7.37 -19.36
CA LEU A 173 -49.54 -6.70 -20.52
C LEU A 173 -50.44 -7.63 -21.34
N ALA A 174 -50.06 -8.90 -21.52
CA ALA A 174 -50.86 -9.87 -22.28
C ALA A 174 -52.16 -10.25 -21.55
N SER A 175 -52.15 -10.30 -20.22
CA SER A 175 -53.33 -10.60 -19.40
C SER A 175 -54.28 -9.41 -19.22
N ALA A 176 -53.80 -8.17 -19.36
CA ALA A 176 -54.63 -6.96 -19.33
C ALA A 176 -55.51 -6.79 -20.59
N LYS A 177 -55.06 -7.23 -21.77
CA LYS A 177 -55.87 -7.16 -23.01
C LYS A 177 -57.07 -8.11 -23.00
N ARG A 178 -57.01 -9.23 -22.28
CA ARG A 178 -58.08 -10.25 -22.28
C ARG A 178 -59.30 -9.89 -21.43
N LYS A 179 -59.23 -8.83 -20.62
CA LYS A 179 -60.37 -8.32 -19.82
C LYS A 179 -61.06 -7.10 -20.44
N PHE A 180 -60.55 -6.55 -21.55
CA PHE A 180 -61.14 -5.39 -22.23
C PHE A 180 -61.87 -5.73 -23.53
N LEU A 181 -61.83 -6.99 -23.95
CA LEU A 181 -62.67 -7.54 -25.02
C LEU A 181 -63.52 -8.65 -24.42
N ALA A 182 -64.76 -8.26 -24.09
CA ALA A 182 -65.90 -9.16 -24.09
C ALA A 182 -66.13 -9.72 -25.49
#